data_AF-A0A859CZT1-F1
#
_entry.id   AF-A0A859CZT1-F1
#
_cell.length_a   1.000
_cell.length_b   1.000
_cell.length_c   1.000
_cell.angle_alpha   90.00
_cell.angle_beta   90.00
_cell.angle_gamma   90.00
#
_symmetry.space_group_name_H-M   'P 1'
#
loop_
_entity.id
_entity.type
_entity.pdbx_description
1 polymer ?
#
loop_
_entity_poly.entity_id
_entity_poly.type
_entity_poly.pdbx_seq_one_letter_code
_entity_poly.pdbx_strand_id
1 'polypeptide(L)'
;MFNFFKKHNHAENAHAKALDILSEIGVVEMIGSLHREALLGNLDSAEIRALMIGAYRTVGIGAGIGFCIMQEAHMPKEEISKMYWGFVNESSIRQIAVNIYASLNDVVNMPPLISIVERERELLTNVGFDIYHSYINNMLERAHEQWRVGVQGEVASPT
;
A
#
# COMPACT_ATOMS: atom_id res chain seq x y z
N MET A 1 -10.11 23.98 -25.24
CA MET A 1 -9.01 23.97 -24.25
C MET A 1 -9.52 23.62 -22.83
N PHE A 2 -10.47 22.68 -22.69
CA PHE A 2 -11.13 22.36 -21.40
C PHE A 2 -11.02 20.88 -20.95
N ASN A 3 -10.43 20.00 -21.77
CA ASN A 3 -10.30 18.56 -21.46
C ASN A 3 -8.96 18.15 -20.83
N PHE A 4 -8.02 19.08 -20.68
CA PHE A 4 -6.69 18.77 -20.12
C PHE A 4 -6.68 18.85 -18.58
N PHE A 5 -7.40 19.81 -17.99
CA PHE A 5 -7.49 20.00 -16.53
C PHE A 5 -8.34 18.96 -15.79
N LYS A 6 -9.29 18.29 -16.47
CA LYS A 6 -10.08 17.22 -15.86
C LYS A 6 -9.29 15.91 -15.68
N LYS A 7 -8.36 15.61 -16.59
CA LYS A 7 -7.64 14.32 -16.62
C LYS A 7 -6.53 14.20 -15.57
N HIS A 8 -5.86 15.28 -15.18
CA HIS A 8 -4.87 15.23 -14.09
C HIS A 8 -5.50 15.10 -12.71
N ASN A 9 -6.80 15.38 -12.56
CA ASN A 9 -7.48 15.38 -11.27
C ASN A 9 -7.89 13.97 -10.80
N HIS A 10 -8.16 13.01 -11.71
CA HIS A 10 -8.72 11.72 -11.31
C HIS A 10 -7.71 10.77 -10.66
N ALA A 11 -6.47 10.71 -11.18
CA ALA A 11 -5.42 9.87 -10.60
C ALA A 11 -4.97 10.41 -9.23
N GLU A 12 -4.77 11.73 -9.12
CA GLU A 12 -4.45 12.39 -7.86
C GLU A 12 -5.58 12.21 -6.83
N ASN A 13 -6.84 12.35 -7.24
CA ASN A 13 -7.98 12.09 -6.36
C ASN A 13 -8.09 10.62 -5.94
N ALA A 14 -7.82 9.67 -6.84
CA ALA A 14 -7.84 8.25 -6.48
C ALA A 14 -6.69 7.90 -5.52
N HIS A 15 -5.53 8.53 -5.69
CA HIS A 15 -4.40 8.42 -4.77
C HIS A 15 -4.78 8.96 -3.39
N ALA A 16 -5.26 10.20 -3.31
CA ALA A 16 -5.68 10.82 -2.06
C ALA A 16 -6.75 9.99 -1.35
N LYS A 17 -7.80 9.57 -2.07
CA LYS A 17 -8.86 8.72 -1.51
C LYS A 17 -8.36 7.36 -1.03
N ALA A 18 -7.43 6.73 -1.73
CA ALA A 18 -6.88 5.46 -1.27
C ALA A 18 -6.09 5.64 0.04
N LEU A 19 -5.35 6.74 0.19
CA LEU A 19 -4.70 7.09 1.46
C LEU A 19 -5.70 7.42 2.56
N ASP A 20 -6.76 8.18 2.24
CA ASP A 20 -7.82 8.51 3.20
C ASP A 20 -8.50 7.23 3.70
N ILE A 21 -8.85 6.30 2.81
CA ILE A 21 -9.42 5.00 3.17
C ILE A 21 -8.47 4.25 4.12
N LEU A 22 -7.19 4.11 3.75
CA LEU A 22 -6.20 3.46 4.61
C LEU A 22 -6.06 4.15 5.96
N SER A 23 -6.14 5.48 6.00
CA SER A 23 -6.12 6.25 7.24
C SER A 23 -7.35 5.98 8.10
N GLU A 24 -8.55 6.01 7.51
CA GLU A 24 -9.82 5.81 8.21
C GLU A 24 -9.97 4.40 8.77
N ILE A 25 -9.41 3.39 8.09
CA ILE A 25 -9.35 2.03 8.63
C ILE A 25 -8.19 1.83 9.62
N GLY A 26 -7.46 2.88 10.02
CA GLY A 26 -6.43 2.84 11.07
C GLY A 26 -5.05 2.31 10.64
N VAL A 27 -4.83 2.08 9.35
CA VAL A 27 -3.57 1.50 8.85
C VAL A 27 -2.41 2.48 8.95
N VAL A 28 -2.63 3.74 8.59
CA VAL A 28 -1.59 4.77 8.60
C VAL A 28 -1.06 5.02 10.02
N GLU A 29 -1.97 5.10 10.99
CA GLU A 29 -1.61 5.25 12.41
C GLU A 29 -0.80 4.05 12.91
N MET A 30 -1.25 2.83 12.61
CA MET A 30 -0.56 1.60 13.03
C MET A 30 0.87 1.51 12.46
N ILE A 31 1.04 1.74 11.16
CA ILE A 31 2.37 1.74 10.52
C ILE A 31 3.25 2.85 11.12
N GLY A 32 2.69 4.03 11.36
CA GLY A 32 3.39 5.15 12.00
C GLY A 32 3.87 4.81 13.41
N SER A 33 3.04 4.15 14.21
CA SER A 33 3.41 3.69 15.55
C SER A 33 4.53 2.66 15.52
N LEU A 34 4.43 1.65 14.64
CA LEU A 34 5.49 0.63 14.51
C LEU A 34 6.81 1.22 14.00
N HIS A 35 6.75 2.18 13.08
CA HIS A 35 7.93 2.91 12.63
C HIS A 35 8.58 3.69 13.78
N ARG A 36 7.79 4.29 14.67
CA ARG A 36 8.31 4.95 15.87
C ARG A 36 9.02 3.97 16.80
N GLU A 37 8.44 2.80 17.05
CA GLU A 37 9.08 1.74 17.86
C GLU A 37 10.40 1.27 17.24
N ALA A 38 10.47 1.15 15.91
CA ALA A 38 11.70 0.83 15.20
C ALA A 38 12.78 1.90 15.44
N LEU A 39 12.44 3.19 15.33
CA LEU A 39 13.37 4.29 15.56
C LEU A 39 13.86 4.39 17.00
N LEU A 40 13.06 3.93 17.97
CA LEU A 40 13.43 3.86 19.38
C LEU A 40 14.31 2.65 19.71
N GLY A 41 14.52 1.72 18.76
CA GLY A 41 15.27 0.49 18.99
C GLY A 41 14.49 -0.56 19.79
N ASN A 42 13.15 -0.44 19.85
CA ASN A 42 12.29 -1.36 20.57
C ASN A 42 11.90 -2.59 19.75
N LEU A 43 12.16 -2.57 18.43
CA LEU A 43 11.93 -3.70 17.53
C LEU A 43 13.23 -4.42 17.20
N ASP A 44 13.19 -5.74 17.15
CA ASP A 44 14.31 -6.55 16.69
C ASP A 44 14.43 -6.55 15.15
N SER A 45 15.52 -7.11 14.63
CA SER A 45 15.77 -7.14 13.19
C SER A 45 14.70 -7.91 12.38
N ALA A 46 14.04 -8.91 12.96
CA ALA A 46 12.97 -9.65 12.30
C ALA A 46 11.68 -8.82 12.24
N GLU A 47 11.34 -8.13 13.32
CA GLU A 47 10.20 -7.22 13.39
C GLU A 47 10.36 -6.02 12.45
N ILE A 48 11.56 -5.44 12.39
CA ILE A 48 11.86 -4.34 11.45
C ILE A 48 11.70 -4.80 10.00
N ARG A 49 12.18 -6.01 9.66
CA ARG A 49 11.97 -6.61 8.33
C ARG A 49 10.50 -6.85 8.04
N ALA A 50 9.74 -7.38 8.99
CA ALA A 50 8.31 -7.60 8.83
C ALA A 50 7.55 -6.28 8.62
N LEU A 51 7.87 -5.24 9.39
CA LEU A 51 7.31 -3.90 9.24
C LEU A 51 7.61 -3.32 7.85
N MET A 52 8.85 -3.43 7.39
CA MET A 52 9.23 -2.98 6.04
C MET A 52 8.41 -3.69 4.96
N ILE A 53 8.34 -5.03 4.99
CA ILE A 53 7.56 -5.82 4.03
C ILE A 53 6.08 -5.46 4.10
N GLY A 54 5.53 -5.32 5.31
CA GLY A 54 4.14 -4.95 5.54
C GLY A 54 3.81 -3.55 4.99
N ALA A 55 4.72 -2.58 5.13
CA ALA A 55 4.57 -1.26 4.55
C ALA A 55 4.57 -1.31 3.01
N TYR A 56 5.39 -2.14 2.38
CA TYR A 56 5.36 -2.33 0.91
C TYR A 56 4.08 -3.00 0.42
N ARG A 57 3.61 -4.04 1.12
CA ARG A 57 2.34 -4.68 0.79
C ARG A 57 1.18 -3.70 0.96
N THR A 58 1.21 -2.86 1.99
CA THR A 58 0.23 -1.78 2.18
C THR A 58 0.21 -0.81 1.00
N VAL A 59 1.38 -0.48 0.45
CA VAL A 59 1.47 0.37 -0.75
C VAL A 59 0.81 -0.30 -1.96
N GLY A 60 1.04 -1.59 -2.20
CA GLY A 60 0.37 -2.34 -3.26
C GLY A 60 -1.14 -2.45 -3.05
N ILE A 61 -1.58 -2.66 -1.81
CA ILE A 61 -3.00 -2.68 -1.42
C ILE A 61 -3.65 -1.32 -1.68
N GLY A 62 -3.00 -0.22 -1.27
CA GLY A 62 -3.48 1.14 -1.53
C GLY A 62 -3.60 1.44 -3.03
N ALA A 63 -2.64 0.97 -3.83
CA ALA A 63 -2.71 1.05 -5.28
C ALA A 63 -3.89 0.23 -5.84
N GLY A 64 -4.21 -0.93 -5.24
CA GLY A 64 -5.41 -1.73 -5.52
C GLY A 64 -6.72 -0.99 -5.21
N ILE A 65 -6.80 -0.29 -4.07
CA ILE A 65 -7.95 0.56 -3.72
C ILE A 65 -8.12 1.68 -4.75
N GLY A 66 -7.05 2.40 -5.08
CA GLY A 66 -7.06 3.43 -6.11
C GLY A 66 -7.50 2.87 -7.47
N PHE A 67 -7.12 1.63 -7.77
CA PHE A 67 -7.47 0.95 -9.01
C PHE A 67 -8.99 0.75 -9.10
N CYS A 68 -9.65 0.31 -8.02
CA CYS A 68 -11.12 0.23 -7.95
C CYS A 68 -11.77 1.57 -8.22
N ILE A 69 -11.32 2.62 -7.52
CA ILE A 69 -11.91 3.96 -7.63
C ILE A 69 -11.87 4.46 -9.08
N MET A 70 -10.76 4.23 -9.78
CA MET A 70 -10.63 4.61 -11.18
C MET A 70 -11.45 3.71 -12.14
N GLN A 71 -11.59 2.42 -11.82
CA GLN A 71 -12.48 1.53 -12.58
C GLN A 71 -13.94 1.94 -12.48
N GLU A 72 -14.42 2.29 -11.29
CA GLU A 72 -15.78 2.80 -11.08
C GLU A 72 -16.03 4.14 -11.78
N ALA A 73 -14.98 4.96 -11.91
CA ALA A 73 -15.03 6.18 -12.71
C ALA A 73 -14.91 5.93 -14.24
N HIS A 74 -14.89 4.66 -14.68
CA HIS A 74 -14.75 4.25 -16.09
C HIS A 74 -13.52 4.85 -16.79
N MET A 75 -12.42 4.98 -16.06
CA MET A 75 -11.18 5.54 -16.61
C MET A 75 -10.50 4.56 -17.58
N PRO A 76 -9.73 5.06 -18.57
CA PRO A 76 -8.95 4.20 -19.46
C PRO A 76 -7.92 3.34 -18.70
N LYS A 77 -7.66 2.12 -19.20
CA LYS A 77 -6.71 1.17 -18.59
C LYS A 77 -5.32 1.78 -18.38
N GLU A 78 -4.89 2.63 -19.32
CA GLU A 78 -3.59 3.30 -19.24
C GLU A 78 -3.54 4.29 -18.07
N GLU A 79 -4.63 5.00 -17.79
CA GLU A 79 -4.70 5.95 -16.67
C GLU A 79 -4.78 5.21 -15.32
N ILE A 80 -5.52 4.10 -15.27
CA ILE A 80 -5.57 3.21 -14.09
C ILE A 80 -4.17 2.66 -13.78
N SER A 81 -3.45 2.19 -14.80
CA SER A 81 -2.08 1.67 -14.64
C SER A 81 -1.11 2.75 -14.17
N LYS A 82 -1.22 3.98 -14.71
CA LYS A 82 -0.42 5.13 -14.29
C LYS A 82 -0.65 5.48 -12.83
N MET A 83 -1.91 5.52 -12.39
CA MET A 83 -2.22 5.79 -10.98
C MET A 83 -1.69 4.69 -10.07
N TYR A 84 -1.86 3.41 -10.44
CA TYR A 84 -1.35 2.28 -9.63
C TYR A 84 0.15 2.46 -9.37
N TRP A 85 0.93 2.66 -10.43
CA TRP A 85 2.38 2.85 -10.28
C TRP A 85 2.76 4.20 -9.67
N GLY A 86 1.96 5.25 -9.89
CA GLY A 86 2.11 6.54 -9.22
C GLY A 86 1.99 6.39 -7.70
N PHE A 87 0.91 5.75 -7.24
CA PHE A 87 0.72 5.42 -5.82
C PHE A 87 1.88 4.59 -5.28
N VAL A 88 2.27 3.53 -6.01
CA VAL A 88 3.38 2.67 -5.59
C VAL A 88 4.67 3.46 -5.39
N ASN A 89 4.98 4.41 -6.27
CA ASN A 89 6.25 5.14 -6.24
C ASN A 89 6.24 6.36 -5.32
N GLU A 90 5.10 7.02 -5.16
CA GLU A 90 4.99 8.34 -4.55
C GLU A 90 4.31 8.33 -3.17
N SER A 91 3.73 7.21 -2.74
CA SER A 91 3.06 7.10 -1.45
C SER A 91 4.00 7.40 -0.27
N SER A 92 3.51 8.17 0.71
CA SER A 92 4.22 8.42 1.97
C SER A 92 4.50 7.14 2.76
N ILE A 93 3.65 6.11 2.62
CA ILE A 93 3.84 4.80 3.25
C ILE A 93 5.09 4.11 2.69
N ARG A 94 5.37 4.27 1.38
CA ARG A 94 6.61 3.78 0.78
C ARG A 94 7.83 4.45 1.39
N GLN A 95 7.77 5.75 1.70
CA GLN A 95 8.89 6.46 2.30
C GLN A 95 9.24 5.90 3.69
N ILE A 96 8.24 5.49 4.48
CA ILE A 96 8.47 4.80 5.77
C ILE A 96 9.28 3.53 5.55
N ALA A 97 8.88 2.72 4.57
CA ALA A 97 9.55 1.46 4.27
C ALA A 97 10.98 1.66 3.76
N VAL A 98 11.24 2.69 2.94
CA VAL A 98 12.58 3.09 2.50
C VAL A 98 13.45 3.55 3.67
N ASN A 99 12.90 4.35 4.59
CA ASN A 99 13.63 4.83 5.76
C ASN A 99 14.05 3.67 6.67
N ILE A 100 13.14 2.71 6.89
CA ILE A 100 13.41 1.49 7.64
C ILE A 100 14.50 0.66 6.95
N TYR A 101 14.39 0.47 5.64
CA TYR A 101 15.40 -0.25 4.85
C TYR A 101 16.79 0.37 4.98
N ALA A 102 16.89 1.70 4.90
CA ALA A 102 18.16 2.41 5.05
C ALA A 102 18.76 2.30 6.48
N SER A 103 17.93 2.03 7.49
CA SER A 103 18.37 1.85 8.88
C SER A 103 18.91 0.43 9.16
N LEU A 104 18.62 -0.53 8.30
CA LEU A 104 19.11 -1.89 8.42
C LEU A 104 20.54 -1.99 7.85
N ASN A 105 21.52 -2.33 8.68
CA ASN A 105 22.91 -2.54 8.27
C ASN A 105 23.13 -3.77 7.35
N ASP A 106 22.14 -4.66 7.22
CA ASP A 106 22.23 -5.92 6.48
C ASP A 106 21.36 -5.91 5.22
N VAL A 107 21.79 -5.07 4.27
CA VAL A 107 21.07 -4.76 3.02
C VAL A 107 21.30 -5.82 1.94
N VAL A 108 22.26 -6.73 2.14
CA VAL A 108 22.88 -7.53 1.07
C VAL A 108 21.95 -8.60 0.49
N ASN A 109 20.94 -9.04 1.24
CA ASN A 109 20.08 -10.17 0.85
C ASN A 109 18.60 -9.81 0.66
N MET A 110 18.23 -8.52 0.72
CA MET A 110 16.83 -8.12 0.55
C MET A 110 16.50 -7.85 -0.91
N PRO A 111 15.39 -8.42 -1.44
CA PRO A 111 14.96 -8.12 -2.80
C PRO A 111 14.61 -6.63 -2.94
N PRO A 112 14.80 -6.02 -4.13
CA PRO A 112 14.40 -4.64 -4.38
C PRO A 112 12.94 -4.47 -4.00
N LEU A 113 12.61 -3.44 -3.24
CA LEU A 113 11.33 -3.37 -2.57
C LEU A 113 10.14 -3.28 -3.54
N ILE A 114 10.38 -2.75 -4.75
CA ILE A 114 9.43 -2.77 -5.86
C ILE A 114 9.14 -4.18 -6.39
N SER A 115 10.10 -5.10 -6.32
CA SER A 115 9.93 -6.48 -6.77
C SER A 115 8.95 -7.27 -5.92
N ILE A 116 8.77 -6.91 -4.64
CA ILE A 116 7.74 -7.50 -3.76
C ILE A 116 6.35 -7.13 -4.30
N VAL A 117 6.12 -5.85 -4.57
CA VAL A 117 4.85 -5.34 -5.10
C VAL A 117 4.56 -5.89 -6.50
N GLU A 118 5.57 -6.02 -7.34
CA GLU A 118 5.43 -6.64 -8.67
C GLU A 118 5.04 -8.11 -8.60
N ARG A 119 5.75 -8.90 -7.78
CA ARG A 119 5.51 -10.34 -7.62
C ARG A 119 4.13 -10.63 -7.03
N GLU A 120 3.69 -9.82 -6.08
CA GLU A 120 2.44 -10.02 -5.36
C GLU A 120 1.29 -9.16 -5.92
N ARG A 121 1.50 -8.52 -7.08
CA ARG A 121 0.59 -7.50 -7.63
C ARG A 121 -0.87 -7.94 -7.67
N GLU A 122 -1.14 -9.13 -8.19
CA GLU A 122 -2.51 -9.64 -8.32
C GLU A 122 -3.17 -9.82 -6.95
N LEU A 123 -2.46 -10.45 -6.01
CA LEU A 123 -2.93 -10.63 -4.63
C LEU A 123 -3.21 -9.28 -3.96
N LEU A 124 -2.25 -8.35 -3.99
CA LEU A 124 -2.38 -7.05 -3.31
C LEU A 124 -3.48 -6.19 -3.95
N THR A 125 -3.67 -6.30 -5.27
CA THR A 125 -4.78 -5.65 -5.98
C THR A 125 -6.11 -6.21 -5.50
N ASN A 126 -6.27 -7.54 -5.43
CA ASN A 126 -7.50 -8.19 -4.98
C ASN A 126 -7.83 -7.84 -3.51
N VAL A 127 -6.83 -7.81 -2.64
CA VAL A 127 -7.01 -7.34 -1.26
C VAL A 127 -7.47 -5.87 -1.23
N GLY A 128 -6.88 -5.01 -2.07
CA GLY A 128 -7.33 -3.63 -2.21
C GLY A 128 -8.80 -3.52 -2.64
N PHE A 129 -9.26 -4.41 -3.52
CA PHE A 129 -10.66 -4.47 -3.95
C PHE A 129 -11.57 -4.84 -2.80
N ASP A 130 -11.21 -5.89 -2.06
CA ASP A 130 -11.96 -6.38 -0.92
C ASP A 130 -12.09 -5.31 0.18
N ILE A 131 -11.01 -4.56 0.45
CA ILE A 131 -11.00 -3.44 1.38
C ILE A 131 -11.90 -2.31 0.89
N TYR A 132 -11.77 -1.92 -0.39
CA TYR A 132 -12.60 -0.86 -0.97
C TYR A 132 -14.09 -1.22 -0.87
N HIS A 133 -14.45 -2.46 -1.20
CA HIS A 133 -15.83 -2.95 -1.06
C HIS A 133 -16.32 -2.95 0.39
N SER A 134 -15.51 -3.39 1.35
CA SER A 134 -15.90 -3.31 2.77
C SER A 134 -16.08 -1.86 3.23
N TYR A 135 -15.18 -0.97 2.81
CA TYR A 135 -15.20 0.45 3.16
C TYR A 135 -16.47 1.16 2.65
N ILE A 136 -16.83 1.01 1.37
CA ILE A 136 -18.04 1.66 0.81
C ILE A 136 -19.35 1.13 1.44
N ASN A 137 -19.31 -0.06 2.03
CA ASN A 137 -20.41 -0.64 2.80
C ASN A 137 -20.33 -0.33 4.31
N ASN A 138 -19.48 0.63 4.71
CA ASN A 138 -19.28 1.08 6.08
C ASN A 138 -18.85 -0.03 7.06
N MET A 139 -18.14 -1.05 6.57
CA MET A 139 -17.61 -2.17 7.38
C MET A 139 -16.12 -1.95 7.70
N LEU A 140 -15.81 -0.89 8.46
CA LEU A 140 -14.43 -0.45 8.69
C LEU A 140 -13.55 -1.50 9.39
N GLU A 141 -14.08 -2.17 10.42
CA GLU A 141 -13.35 -3.24 11.13
C GLU A 141 -13.00 -4.41 10.19
N ARG A 142 -13.93 -4.78 9.30
CA ARG A 142 -13.70 -5.82 8.30
C ARG A 142 -12.64 -5.39 7.28
N ALA A 143 -12.68 -4.13 6.85
CA ALA A 143 -11.68 -3.55 5.95
C ALA A 143 -10.28 -3.56 6.60
N HIS A 144 -10.17 -3.21 7.89
CA HIS A 144 -8.93 -3.32 8.64
C HIS A 144 -8.43 -4.76 8.72
N GLU A 145 -9.31 -5.71 9.04
CA GLU A 145 -8.96 -7.13 9.12
C GLU A 145 -8.48 -7.70 7.78
N GLN A 146 -9.13 -7.32 6.67
CA GLN A 146 -8.69 -7.68 5.31
C GLN A 146 -7.29 -7.15 5.01
N TRP A 147 -7.00 -5.90 5.38
CA TRP A 147 -5.65 -5.37 5.29
C TRP A 147 -4.66 -6.18 6.14
N ARG A 148 -4.99 -6.44 7.41
CA ARG A 148 -4.13 -7.16 8.35
C ARG A 148 -3.74 -8.54 7.83
N VAL A 149 -4.69 -9.27 7.25
CA VAL A 149 -4.46 -10.57 6.61
C VAL A 149 -3.66 -10.39 5.32
N GLY A 150 -4.02 -9.42 4.48
CA GLY A 150 -3.37 -9.18 3.20
C GLY A 150 -1.89 -8.81 3.31
N VAL A 151 -1.50 -8.04 4.33
CA VAL A 151 -0.08 -7.67 4.53
C VAL A 151 0.79 -8.81 5.06
N GLN A 152 0.19 -9.86 5.62
CA GLN A 152 0.93 -11.08 6.02
C GLN A 152 1.32 -11.92 4.79
N GLY A 153 0.59 -11.75 3.68
CA GLY A 153 0.82 -12.45 2.41
C GLY A 153 0.69 -13.96 2.54
N GLU A 154 0.91 -14.69 1.44
CA GLU A 154 1.33 -16.07 1.57
C GLU A 154 2.73 -16.03 2.19
N VAL A 155 2.89 -16.58 3.39
CA VAL A 155 4.20 -16.92 3.92
C VAL A 155 4.83 -17.83 2.88
N ALA A 156 5.71 -17.30 2.04
CA ALA A 156 6.52 -18.11 1.16
C ALA A 156 7.38 -18.97 2.09
N SER A 157 6.90 -20.17 2.39
CA SER A 157 7.69 -21.22 2.99
C SER A 157 8.97 -21.33 2.18
N PRO A 158 10.15 -21.29 2.82
CA PRO A 158 11.38 -21.56 2.10
C PRO A 158 11.31 -23.03 1.63
N THR A 159 11.11 -23.23 0.34
CA THR A 159 11.51 -24.47 -0.35
C THR A 159 13.02 -24.48 -0.54
#